data_AF-X0UFU3-F1
#
_entry.id   AF-X0UFU3-F1
#
_cell.length_a   1.000
_cell.length_b   1.000
_cell.length_c   1.000
_cell.angle_alpha   90.00
_cell.angle_beta   90.00
_cell.angle_gamma   90.00
#
_symmetry.space_group_name_H-M   'P 1'
#
loop_
_entity.id
_entity.type
_entity.pdbx_description
1 polymer ?
#
loop_
_entity_poly.entity_id
_entity_poly.type
_entity_poly.pdbx_seq_one_letter_code
_entity_poly.pdbx_strand_id
1 'polypeptide(L)'
;QETRGWSETEKKTKSQRFKETVADYRYFPEPDIPPLHFSQSHIARLKRQIPELPDSKVKRFKEKYNLKHQYIKVLTSNKNLAEYAEAAMKRGIKENLAANDIAGVIVNRRPNLKTTTPFQLVESLKRKQLDKISDEKKLNPLVEQAIVGLPKAVEDYRRGKKAAIAALIGKVMQLSEGRADASLTKRLLEKKLKQPKKF
;
A
#
# COMPACT_ATOMS: atom_id res chain seq x y z
N GLN A 1 11.78 -23.59 -40.98
CA GLN A 1 11.50 -23.05 -39.62
C GLN A 1 12.70 -23.39 -38.73
N GLU A 2 13.12 -22.56 -37.78
CA GLU A 2 14.28 -22.85 -36.92
C GLU A 2 13.92 -22.83 -35.43
N THR A 3 14.53 -23.71 -34.64
CA THR A 3 14.53 -23.63 -33.19
C THR A 3 15.74 -22.82 -32.76
N ARG A 4 15.51 -21.67 -32.12
CA ARG A 4 16.58 -20.81 -31.60
C ARG A 4 16.59 -20.85 -30.07
N GLY A 5 17.77 -20.87 -29.49
CA GLY A 5 17.99 -20.65 -28.06
C GLY A 5 18.36 -19.20 -27.78
N TRP A 6 17.98 -18.70 -26.60
CA TRP A 6 18.44 -17.41 -26.11
C TRP A 6 19.80 -17.56 -25.41
N SER A 7 20.79 -16.73 -25.77
CA SER A 7 22.06 -16.62 -25.05
C SER A 7 22.05 -15.33 -24.23
N GLU A 8 22.09 -15.48 -22.89
CA GLU A 8 22.08 -14.33 -21.97
C GLU A 8 23.36 -13.49 -22.05
N THR A 9 24.51 -14.15 -22.21
CA THR A 9 25.83 -13.49 -22.29
C THR A 9 25.96 -12.59 -23.51
N GLU A 10 25.52 -13.07 -24.67
CA GLU A 10 25.62 -12.34 -25.94
C GLU A 10 24.36 -11.53 -26.27
N LYS A 11 23.30 -11.67 -25.46
CA LYS A 11 21.97 -11.05 -25.65
C LYS A 11 21.41 -11.26 -27.05
N LYS A 12 21.64 -12.44 -27.63
CA LYS A 12 21.23 -12.80 -28.99
C LYS A 12 20.61 -14.19 -29.01
N THR A 13 19.68 -14.39 -29.94
CA THR A 13 19.13 -15.71 -30.24
C THR A 13 20.07 -16.45 -31.18
N LYS A 14 20.57 -17.61 -30.77
CA LYS A 14 21.40 -18.50 -31.60
C LYS A 14 20.53 -19.61 -32.19
N SER A 15 20.70 -19.91 -33.48
CA SER A 15 20.02 -21.04 -34.10
C SER A 15 20.62 -22.34 -33.55
N GLN A 16 19.78 -23.25 -33.08
CA GLN A 16 20.19 -24.53 -32.51
C GLN A 16 19.90 -25.69 -33.46
N ARG A 17 18.74 -25.64 -34.14
CA ARG A 17 18.34 -26.66 -35.12
C ARG A 17 17.49 -26.01 -36.20
N PHE A 18 17.82 -26.30 -37.45
CA PHE A 18 16.93 -26.05 -38.57
C PHE A 18 15.94 -27.22 -38.70
N LYS A 19 14.65 -26.91 -38.71
CA LYS A 19 13.59 -27.89 -39.00
C LYS A 19 13.34 -27.87 -40.50
N GLU A 20 13.77 -28.94 -41.16
CA GLU A 20 13.54 -29.17 -42.60
C GLU A 20 12.08 -29.56 -42.88
N THR A 21 11.42 -30.25 -41.94
CA THR A 21 9.99 -30.60 -41.96
C THR A 21 9.38 -30.49 -40.56
N VAL A 22 8.04 -30.50 -40.46
CA VAL A 22 7.33 -30.61 -39.17
C VAL A 22 7.51 -32.04 -38.66
N ALA A 23 8.00 -32.20 -37.43
CA ALA A 23 8.21 -33.51 -36.83
C ALA A 23 6.87 -34.21 -36.59
N ASP A 24 6.71 -35.42 -37.16
CA ASP A 24 5.58 -36.28 -36.86
C ASP A 24 5.84 -37.03 -35.54
N TYR A 25 5.17 -36.59 -34.48
CA TYR A 25 5.25 -37.20 -33.16
C TYR A 25 4.43 -38.48 -33.03
N ARG A 26 3.68 -38.88 -34.09
CA ARG A 26 2.85 -40.08 -34.13
C ARG A 26 1.96 -40.20 -32.90
N TYR A 27 1.14 -39.17 -32.64
CA TYR A 27 0.21 -39.19 -31.52
C TYR A 27 -0.79 -40.34 -31.67
N PHE A 28 -0.88 -41.20 -30.66
CA PHE A 28 -1.94 -42.20 -30.51
C PHE A 28 -2.42 -42.22 -29.05
N PRO A 29 -3.66 -42.66 -28.78
CA PRO A 29 -4.16 -42.78 -27.41
C PRO A 29 -3.32 -43.77 -26.62
N GLU A 30 -2.88 -43.36 -25.42
CA GLU A 30 -2.13 -44.22 -24.50
C GLU A 30 -2.98 -45.43 -24.09
N PRO A 31 -2.65 -46.67 -24.52
CA PRO A 31 -3.46 -47.84 -24.20
C PRO A 31 -3.41 -48.23 -22.72
N ASP A 32 -2.32 -47.90 -22.02
CA ASP A 32 -2.12 -48.30 -20.63
C ASP A 32 -2.91 -47.43 -19.63
N ILE A 33 -3.35 -46.24 -20.05
CA ILE A 33 -4.06 -45.29 -19.19
C ILE A 33 -5.54 -45.23 -19.61
N PRO A 34 -6.47 -45.71 -18.76
CA PRO A 34 -7.88 -45.64 -19.08
C PRO A 34 -8.37 -44.18 -19.17
N PRO A 35 -9.40 -43.88 -19.98
CA PRO A 35 -9.96 -42.55 -20.08
C PRO A 35 -10.39 -41.98 -18.72
N LEU A 36 -10.01 -40.73 -18.45
CA LEU A 36 -10.40 -40.04 -17.22
C LEU A 36 -11.84 -39.51 -17.33
N HIS A 37 -12.71 -39.97 -16.43
CA HIS A 37 -14.07 -39.47 -16.30
C HIS A 37 -14.24 -38.63 -15.02
N PHE A 38 -14.72 -37.39 -15.18
CA PHE A 38 -14.97 -36.48 -14.06
C PHE A 38 -16.48 -36.31 -13.85
N SER A 39 -16.98 -36.71 -12.67
CA SER A 39 -18.38 -36.46 -12.30
C SER A 39 -18.61 -34.97 -12.01
N GLN A 40 -19.85 -34.51 -12.18
CA GLN A 40 -20.23 -33.12 -11.85
C GLN A 40 -19.99 -32.79 -10.38
N SER A 41 -20.20 -33.76 -9.47
CA SER A 41 -19.89 -33.60 -8.05
C SER A 41 -18.40 -33.42 -7.79
N HIS A 42 -17.53 -34.12 -8.53
CA HIS A 42 -16.08 -33.94 -8.46
C HIS A 42 -15.67 -32.55 -8.95
N ILE A 43 -16.19 -32.11 -10.10
CA ILE A 43 -15.92 -30.77 -10.65
C ILE A 43 -16.39 -29.68 -9.68
N ALA A 44 -17.58 -29.84 -9.09
CA ALA A 44 -18.12 -28.91 -8.10
C ALA A 44 -17.24 -28.83 -6.84
N ARG A 45 -16.71 -29.97 -6.36
CA ARG A 45 -15.77 -30.02 -5.23
C ARG A 45 -14.48 -29.25 -5.54
N LEU A 46 -13.89 -29.49 -6.72
CA LEU A 46 -12.67 -28.78 -7.15
C LEU A 46 -12.90 -27.27 -7.25
N LYS A 47 -14.03 -26.85 -7.84
CA LYS A 47 -14.38 -25.42 -7.93
C LYS A 47 -14.45 -24.74 -6.56
N ARG A 48 -14.91 -25.44 -5.51
CA ARG A 48 -14.96 -24.89 -4.14
C ARG A 48 -13.59 -24.76 -3.47
N GLN A 49 -12.60 -25.54 -3.91
CA GLN A 49 -11.24 -25.48 -3.38
C GLN A 49 -10.42 -24.35 -4.01
N ILE A 50 -10.82 -23.87 -5.19
CA ILE A 50 -10.16 -22.76 -5.86
C ILE A 50 -10.39 -21.48 -5.02
N PRO A 51 -9.33 -20.85 -4.50
CA PRO A 51 -9.46 -19.61 -3.76
C PRO A 51 -9.90 -18.47 -4.67
N GLU A 52 -10.30 -17.34 -4.07
CA GLU A 52 -10.60 -16.12 -4.80
C GLU A 52 -9.44 -15.73 -5.72
N LEU A 53 -9.74 -15.55 -7.01
CA LEU A 53 -8.76 -15.11 -8.00
C LEU A 53 -8.21 -13.72 -7.64
N PRO A 54 -6.94 -13.41 -7.99
CA PRO A 54 -6.34 -12.11 -7.70
C PRO A 54 -7.19 -10.94 -8.19
N ASP A 55 -7.73 -11.00 -9.41
CA ASP A 55 -8.54 -9.90 -9.98
C ASP A 55 -9.83 -9.63 -9.22
N SER A 56 -10.52 -10.69 -8.78
CA SER A 56 -11.69 -10.56 -7.91
C SER A 56 -11.31 -9.93 -6.58
N LYS A 57 -10.16 -10.35 -6.00
CA LYS A 57 -9.64 -9.81 -4.74
C LYS A 57 -9.26 -8.33 -4.86
N VAL A 58 -8.69 -7.91 -6.00
CA VAL A 58 -8.39 -6.51 -6.33
C VAL A 58 -9.66 -5.66 -6.28
N LYS A 59 -10.73 -6.10 -6.97
CA LYS A 59 -12.02 -5.39 -6.99
C LYS A 59 -12.60 -5.27 -5.58
N ARG A 60 -12.62 -6.39 -4.83
CA ARG A 60 -13.10 -6.43 -3.45
C ARG A 60 -12.31 -5.50 -2.53
N PHE A 61 -10.99 -5.44 -2.66
CA PHE A 61 -10.14 -4.55 -1.86
C PHE A 61 -10.38 -3.07 -2.17
N LYS A 62 -10.69 -2.75 -3.43
CA LYS A 62 -11.06 -1.40 -3.85
C LYS A 62 -12.41 -0.99 -3.25
N GLU A 63 -13.43 -1.85 -3.35
CA GLU A 63 -14.80 -1.54 -2.91
C GLU A 63 -14.93 -1.54 -1.38
N LYS A 64 -14.40 -2.57 -0.71
CA LYS A 64 -14.61 -2.76 0.74
C LYS A 64 -13.72 -1.88 1.60
N TYR A 65 -12.47 -1.67 1.19
CA TYR A 65 -11.46 -1.00 2.01
C TYR A 65 -11.03 0.36 1.44
N ASN A 66 -11.57 0.76 0.29
CA ASN A 66 -11.22 2.00 -0.43
C ASN A 66 -9.70 2.21 -0.54
N LEU A 67 -8.99 1.12 -0.87
CA LEU A 67 -7.54 1.14 -0.94
C LEU A 67 -7.04 1.84 -2.20
N LYS A 68 -5.91 2.54 -2.09
CA LYS A 68 -5.21 3.09 -3.25
C LYS A 68 -4.78 1.97 -4.20
N HIS A 69 -4.95 2.18 -5.50
CA HIS A 69 -4.66 1.18 -6.54
C HIS A 69 -3.22 0.65 -6.48
N GLN A 70 -2.25 1.53 -6.18
CA GLN A 70 -0.84 1.16 -6.02
C GLN A 70 -0.63 0.12 -4.91
N TYR A 71 -1.32 0.27 -3.78
CA TYR A 71 -1.22 -0.70 -2.68
C TYR A 71 -1.91 -2.00 -3.02
N ILE A 72 -3.09 -1.94 -3.65
CA ILE A 72 -3.83 -3.14 -4.04
C ILE A 72 -2.96 -4.04 -4.91
N LYS A 73 -2.34 -3.49 -5.96
CA LYS A 73 -1.50 -4.27 -6.89
C LYS A 73 -0.39 -5.03 -6.16
N VAL A 74 0.29 -4.38 -5.22
CA VAL A 74 1.37 -5.02 -4.45
C VAL A 74 0.83 -6.07 -3.49
N LEU A 75 -0.26 -5.77 -2.78
CA LEU A 75 -0.85 -6.68 -1.80
C LEU A 75 -1.41 -7.94 -2.46
N THR A 76 -1.94 -7.84 -3.68
CA THR A 76 -2.50 -8.97 -4.44
C THR A 76 -1.47 -9.74 -5.25
N SER A 77 -0.21 -9.29 -5.31
CA SER A 77 0.87 -10.02 -6.00
C SER A 77 1.18 -11.37 -5.38
N ASN A 78 0.90 -11.56 -4.08
CA ASN A 78 1.16 -12.81 -3.38
C ASN A 78 -0.04 -13.15 -2.47
N LYS A 79 -0.51 -14.40 -2.53
CA LYS A 79 -1.61 -14.91 -1.72
C LYS A 79 -1.40 -14.69 -0.22
N ASN A 80 -0.21 -15.01 0.29
CA ASN A 80 0.11 -14.93 1.72
C ASN A 80 0.09 -13.46 2.20
N LEU A 81 0.61 -12.55 1.37
CA LEU A 81 0.61 -11.12 1.66
C LEU A 81 -0.82 -10.57 1.66
N ALA A 82 -1.65 -10.98 0.71
CA ALA A 82 -3.04 -10.56 0.62
C ALA A 82 -3.87 -11.02 1.82
N GLU A 83 -3.68 -12.26 2.28
CA GLU A 83 -4.34 -12.81 3.47
C GLU A 83 -3.88 -12.12 4.74
N TYR A 84 -2.57 -11.89 4.89
CA TYR A 84 -2.00 -11.14 6.01
C TYR A 84 -2.56 -9.71 6.09
N ALA A 85 -2.57 -9.00 4.96
CA ALA A 85 -3.09 -7.65 4.88
C ALA A 85 -4.59 -7.60 5.18
N GLU A 86 -5.36 -8.58 4.71
CA GLU A 86 -6.78 -8.68 5.04
C GLU A 86 -7.01 -8.87 6.54
N ALA A 87 -6.24 -9.75 7.19
CA ALA A 87 -6.32 -9.95 8.64
C ALA A 87 -5.95 -8.67 9.41
N ALA A 88 -4.88 -7.99 9.00
CA ALA A 88 -4.45 -6.73 9.61
C ALA A 88 -5.50 -5.62 9.43
N MET A 89 -6.09 -5.48 8.24
CA MET A 89 -7.14 -4.48 7.97
C MET A 89 -8.42 -4.76 8.75
N LYS A 90 -8.88 -6.02 8.80
CA LYS A 90 -10.05 -6.41 9.62
C LYS A 90 -9.86 -6.03 11.08
N ARG A 91 -8.67 -6.25 11.64
CA ARG A 91 -8.34 -5.89 13.03
C ARG A 91 -8.23 -4.37 13.19
N GLY A 92 -7.57 -3.70 12.26
CA GLY A 92 -7.38 -2.26 12.30
C GLY A 92 -8.68 -1.47 12.26
N ILE A 93 -9.67 -1.92 11.47
CA ILE A 93 -11.01 -1.29 11.44
C ILE A 93 -11.68 -1.35 12.82
N LYS A 94 -11.53 -2.47 13.56
CA LYS A 94 -12.05 -2.57 14.94
C LYS A 94 -11.37 -1.59 15.89
N GLU A 95 -10.13 -1.21 15.62
CA GLU A 95 -9.34 -0.28 16.42
C GLU A 95 -9.39 1.17 15.87
N ASN A 96 -10.34 1.48 14.97
CA ASN A 96 -10.50 2.78 14.30
C ASN A 96 -9.27 3.27 13.50
N LEU A 97 -8.49 2.35 12.95
CA LEU A 97 -7.36 2.66 12.06
C LEU A 97 -7.79 2.65 10.59
N ALA A 98 -7.24 3.58 9.80
CA ALA A 98 -7.49 3.62 8.37
C ALA A 98 -6.83 2.44 7.65
N ALA A 99 -7.60 1.74 6.81
CA ALA A 99 -7.09 0.61 6.02
C ALA A 99 -5.92 0.98 5.11
N ASN A 100 -5.91 2.22 4.59
CA ASN A 100 -4.83 2.75 3.76
C ASN A 100 -3.51 2.92 4.52
N ASP A 101 -3.54 3.28 5.80
CA ASP A 101 -2.32 3.44 6.60
C ASP A 101 -1.68 2.07 6.87
N ILE A 102 -2.52 1.07 7.17
CA ILE A 102 -2.09 -0.32 7.34
C ILE A 102 -1.49 -0.86 6.03
N ALA A 103 -2.18 -0.67 4.91
CA ALA A 103 -1.72 -1.07 3.59
C ALA A 103 -0.38 -0.40 3.24
N GLY A 104 -0.26 0.90 3.49
CA GLY A 104 0.99 1.64 3.26
C GLY A 104 2.15 1.10 4.09
N VAL A 105 1.92 0.77 5.35
CA VAL A 105 2.98 0.21 6.21
C VAL A 105 3.41 -1.18 5.74
N ILE A 106 2.47 -2.04 5.36
CA ILE A 106 2.78 -3.37 4.84
C ILE A 106 3.62 -3.27 3.57
N VAL A 107 3.21 -2.40 2.63
CA VAL A 107 3.89 -2.22 1.35
C VAL A 107 5.28 -1.60 1.53
N ASN A 108 5.42 -0.60 2.41
CA ASN A 108 6.66 0.15 2.58
C ASN A 108 7.68 -0.56 3.48
N ARG A 109 7.23 -1.18 4.59
CA ARG A 109 8.13 -1.87 5.52
C ARG A 109 8.42 -3.31 5.14
N ARG A 110 7.61 -3.92 4.26
CA ARG A 110 7.70 -5.33 3.86
C ARG A 110 8.00 -6.25 5.05
N PRO A 111 7.14 -6.26 6.09
CA PRO A 111 7.41 -7.03 7.30
C PRO A 111 7.58 -8.51 6.96
N ASN A 112 8.45 -9.19 7.71
CA ASN A 112 8.60 -10.63 7.56
C ASN A 112 7.33 -11.32 8.07
N LEU A 113 6.59 -11.91 7.12
CA LEU A 113 5.32 -12.60 7.33
C LEU A 113 5.42 -13.78 8.31
N LYS A 114 6.62 -14.30 8.58
CA LYS A 114 6.85 -15.41 9.51
C LYS A 114 6.98 -14.97 10.97
N THR A 115 7.44 -13.73 11.22
CA THR A 115 7.76 -13.27 12.58
C THR A 115 6.79 -12.22 13.10
N THR A 116 6.23 -11.40 12.21
CA THR A 116 5.28 -10.35 12.62
C THR A 116 3.87 -10.83 12.40
N THR A 117 3.09 -10.93 13.48
CA THR A 117 1.66 -11.24 13.38
C THR A 117 0.86 -10.00 12.96
N PRO A 118 -0.31 -10.16 12.30
CA PRO A 118 -1.19 -9.04 11.99
C PRO A 118 -1.57 -8.23 13.24
N PHE A 119 -1.65 -8.90 14.39
CA PHE A 119 -1.92 -8.28 15.69
C PHE A 119 -0.81 -7.30 16.10
N GLN A 120 0.44 -7.77 16.13
CA GLN A 120 1.59 -6.96 16.50
C GLN A 120 1.76 -5.75 15.57
N LEU A 121 1.49 -5.93 14.27
CA LEU A 121 1.53 -4.82 13.32
C LEU A 121 0.51 -3.74 13.67
N VAL A 122 -0.75 -4.12 13.87
CA VAL A 122 -1.82 -3.18 14.20
C VAL A 122 -1.55 -2.46 15.53
N GLU A 123 -1.05 -3.19 16.53
CA GLU A 123 -0.69 -2.61 17.82
C GLU A 123 0.46 -1.60 17.69
N SER A 124 1.51 -1.92 16.92
CA SER A 124 2.63 -1.02 16.67
C SER A 124 2.19 0.28 15.97
N LEU A 125 1.18 0.19 15.10
CA LEU A 125 0.59 1.36 14.43
C LEU A 125 -0.22 2.21 15.40
N LYS A 126 -1.03 1.57 16.24
CA LYS A 126 -1.81 2.27 17.27
C LYS A 126 -0.90 3.03 18.24
N ARG A 127 0.17 2.40 18.74
CA ARG A 127 1.17 3.04 19.61
C ARG A 127 1.76 4.29 18.95
N LYS A 128 2.21 4.15 17.70
CA LYS A 128 2.77 5.27 16.93
C LYS A 128 1.77 6.41 16.68
N GLN A 129 0.48 6.09 16.58
CA GLN A 129 -0.57 7.11 16.43
C GLN A 129 -0.91 7.80 17.76
N LEU A 130 -0.87 7.08 18.88
CA LEU A 130 -1.02 7.62 20.23
C LEU A 130 0.14 8.55 20.62
N ASP A 131 1.34 8.33 20.08
CA ASP A 131 2.49 9.21 20.28
C ASP A 131 2.36 10.58 19.58
N LYS A 132 1.32 10.77 18.75
CA LYS A 132 1.07 12.06 18.10
C LYS A 132 0.42 13.06 19.05
N ILE A 133 0.98 14.26 19.11
CA ILE A 133 0.37 15.40 19.81
C ILE A 133 -0.82 15.87 18.97
N SER A 134 -2.02 15.53 19.45
CA SER A 134 -3.31 15.91 18.83
C SER A 134 -4.07 16.93 19.69
N ASP A 135 -3.58 17.24 20.89
CA ASP A 135 -4.17 18.23 21.79
C ASP A 135 -3.92 19.65 21.29
N GLU A 136 -4.99 20.41 21.02
CA GLU A 136 -4.89 21.83 20.63
C GLU A 136 -4.12 22.67 21.67
N LYS A 137 -4.23 22.33 22.96
CA LYS A 137 -3.52 23.03 24.05
C LYS A 137 -2.00 22.90 23.96
N LYS A 138 -1.50 21.75 23.50
CA LYS A 138 -0.05 21.51 23.31
C LYS A 138 0.43 21.99 21.94
N LEU A 139 -0.45 21.97 20.91
CA LEU A 139 -0.12 22.46 19.57
C LEU A 139 -0.05 23.99 19.49
N ASN A 140 -0.95 24.70 20.17
CA ASN A 140 -1.01 26.17 20.13
C ASN A 140 0.32 26.87 20.45
N PRO A 141 1.05 26.54 21.54
CA PRO A 141 2.34 27.19 21.82
C PRO A 141 3.40 26.87 20.75
N LEU A 142 3.40 25.66 20.19
CA LEU A 142 4.33 25.28 19.11
C LEU A 142 4.03 26.03 17.80
N VAL A 143 2.74 26.22 17.50
CA VAL A 143 2.28 27.01 16.35
C VAL A 143 2.68 28.48 16.52
N GLU A 144 2.54 29.06 17.72
CA GLU A 144 2.97 30.43 17.99
C GLU A 144 4.48 30.60 17.86
N GLN A 145 5.26 29.66 18.40
CA GLN A 145 6.72 29.64 18.22
C GLN A 145 7.12 29.54 16.75
N ALA A 146 6.40 28.75 15.94
CA ALA A 146 6.65 28.65 14.51
C ALA A 146 6.33 29.95 13.74
N ILE A 147 5.27 30.67 14.14
CA ILE A 147 4.91 31.98 13.56
C ILE A 147 5.98 33.02 13.88
N VAL A 148 6.51 33.05 15.11
CA VAL A 148 7.59 33.96 15.52
C VAL A 148 8.92 33.60 14.85
N GLY A 149 9.23 32.31 14.72
CA GLY A 149 10.49 31.85 14.14
C GLY A 149 10.60 31.97 12.61
N LEU A 150 9.50 32.25 11.89
CA LEU A 150 9.47 32.36 10.43
C LEU A 150 8.55 33.51 9.94
N PRO A 151 8.86 34.77 10.25
CA PRO A 151 8.01 35.92 9.93
C PRO A 151 7.81 36.10 8.41
N LYS A 152 8.85 35.83 7.60
CA LYS A 152 8.77 35.92 6.13
C LYS A 152 7.70 35.00 5.53
N ALA A 153 7.55 33.78 6.07
CA ALA A 153 6.54 32.82 5.60
C ALA A 153 5.11 33.25 5.97
N VAL A 154 4.95 33.96 7.09
CA VAL A 154 3.68 34.54 7.53
C VAL A 154 3.25 35.68 6.60
N GLU A 155 4.19 36.55 6.23
CA GLU A 155 3.96 37.63 5.26
C GLU A 155 3.61 37.09 3.86
N ASP A 156 4.38 36.13 3.36
CA ASP A 156 4.13 35.49 2.07
C ASP A 156 2.74 34.83 2.02
N TYR A 157 2.32 34.17 3.11
CA TYR A 157 0.97 33.60 3.20
C TYR A 157 -0.12 34.68 3.18
N ARG A 158 0.09 35.79 3.90
CA ARG A 158 -0.83 36.96 3.91
C ARG A 158 -0.91 37.65 2.55
N ARG A 159 0.18 37.68 1.79
CA ARG A 159 0.23 38.18 0.39
C ARG A 159 -0.47 37.25 -0.61
N GLY A 160 -1.04 36.13 -0.15
CA GLY A 160 -1.82 35.20 -0.98
C GLY A 160 -1.05 33.97 -1.45
N LYS A 161 0.24 33.83 -1.12
CA LYS A 161 1.03 32.65 -1.48
C LYS A 161 0.72 31.48 -0.54
N LYS A 162 -0.37 30.78 -0.82
CA LYS A 162 -0.86 29.63 -0.02
C LYS A 162 0.20 28.54 0.22
N ALA A 163 1.18 28.40 -0.67
CA ALA A 163 2.30 27.45 -0.52
C ALA A 163 3.18 27.74 0.72
N ALA A 164 3.22 28.98 1.20
CA ALA A 164 4.04 29.37 2.37
C ALA A 164 3.58 28.68 3.66
N ILE A 165 2.34 28.17 3.72
CA ILE A 165 1.87 27.40 4.88
C ILE A 165 2.64 26.10 5.07
N ALA A 166 3.18 25.51 3.99
CA ALA A 166 3.97 24.29 4.07
C ALA A 166 5.27 24.50 4.87
N ALA A 167 5.88 25.69 4.76
CA ALA A 167 7.07 26.04 5.53
C ALA A 167 6.77 26.18 7.04
N LEU A 168 5.63 26.79 7.39
CA LEU A 168 5.18 26.91 8.77
C LEU A 168 4.83 25.54 9.38
N ILE A 169 4.15 24.68 8.63
CA ILE A 169 3.89 23.28 9.04
C ILE A 169 5.22 22.57 9.28
N GLY A 170 6.20 22.70 8.38
CA GLY A 170 7.54 22.13 8.54
C GLY A 170 8.22 22.58 9.83
N LYS A 171 8.10 23.86 10.19
CA LYS A 171 8.67 24.39 11.44
C LYS A 171 7.97 23.83 12.69
N VAL A 172 6.64 23.71 12.68
CA VAL A 172 5.89 23.07 13.77
C VAL A 172 6.24 21.58 13.90
N MET A 173 6.43 20.88 12.78
CA MET A 173 6.90 19.49 12.79
C MET A 173 8.31 19.37 13.35
N GLN A 174 9.20 20.32 13.06
CA GLN A 174 10.55 20.34 13.65
C GLN A 174 10.49 20.54 15.18
N LEU A 175 9.69 21.50 15.66
CA LEU A 175 9.55 21.80 17.09
C LEU A 175 8.86 20.68 17.89
N SER A 176 8.04 19.87 17.22
CA SER A 176 7.34 18.72 17.82
C SER A 176 8.07 17.39 17.60
N GLU A 177 9.30 17.40 17.07
CA GLU A 177 10.06 16.19 16.72
C GLU A 177 9.29 15.22 15.81
N GLY A 178 8.44 15.76 14.93
CA GLY A 178 7.59 14.98 14.03
C GLY A 178 6.35 14.36 14.69
N ARG A 179 6.05 14.71 15.95
CA ARG A 179 4.87 14.20 16.67
C ARG A 179 3.60 15.05 16.48
N ALA A 180 3.69 16.29 15.99
CA ALA A 180 2.49 17.09 15.75
C ALA A 180 1.62 16.50 14.62
N ASP A 181 0.30 16.49 14.82
CA ASP A 181 -0.62 16.14 13.74
C ASP A 181 -0.65 17.24 12.66
N ALA A 182 -0.27 16.88 11.44
CA ALA A 182 -0.13 17.83 10.34
C ALA A 182 -1.46 18.44 9.89
N SER A 183 -2.56 17.69 9.97
CA SER A 183 -3.90 18.16 9.59
C SER A 183 -4.43 19.20 10.57
N LEU A 184 -4.33 18.92 11.87
CA LEU A 184 -4.69 19.86 12.93
C LEU A 184 -3.77 21.09 12.91
N THR A 185 -2.46 20.90 12.73
CA THR A 185 -1.49 22.00 12.62
C THR A 185 -1.84 22.95 11.49
N LYS A 186 -2.14 22.41 10.30
CA LYS A 186 -2.57 23.21 9.15
C LYS A 186 -3.83 24.02 9.47
N ARG A 187 -4.85 23.37 10.04
CA ARG A 187 -6.12 24.03 10.39
C ARG A 187 -5.92 25.14 11.43
N LEU A 188 -5.09 24.92 12.44
CA LEU A 188 -4.76 25.92 13.47
C LEU A 188 -3.97 27.10 12.89
N LEU A 189 -3.00 26.84 12.03
CA LEU A 189 -2.26 27.87 11.29
C LEU A 189 -3.20 28.70 10.42
N GLU A 190 -4.06 28.08 9.62
CA GLU A 190 -5.04 28.81 8.78
C GLU A 190 -5.98 29.68 9.62
N LYS A 191 -6.44 29.17 10.77
CA LYS A 191 -7.31 29.92 11.70
C LYS A 191 -6.58 31.13 12.29
N LYS A 192 -5.34 30.97 12.77
CA LYS A 192 -4.55 32.06 13.37
C LYS A 192 -4.04 33.07 12.34
N LEU A 193 -3.80 32.66 11.09
CA LEU A 193 -3.31 33.54 10.02
C LEU A 193 -4.44 34.34 9.34
N LYS A 194 -5.67 33.82 9.33
CA LYS A 194 -6.86 34.55 8.84
C LYS A 194 -7.44 35.54 9.85
N GLN A 195 -7.24 35.33 11.15
CA GLN A 195 -7.62 36.33 12.15
C GLN A 195 -6.60 37.48 12.10
N PRO A 196 -6.99 38.71 11.73
CA PRO A 196 -6.10 39.85 11.89
C PRO A 196 -5.77 39.97 13.38
N LYS A 197 -4.48 40.11 13.72
CA LYS A 197 -4.08 40.49 15.07
C LYS A 197 -4.82 41.79 15.39
N LYS A 198 -5.77 41.74 16.33
CA LYS A 198 -6.18 42.92 17.10
C LYS A 198 -4.94 43.34 17.89
N PHE A 199 -4.21 44.31 17.36
CA PHE A 199 -3.36 45.24 18.10
C PHE A 199 -3.47 46.56 17.37
#